data_AF-A0A2R7UGS5-F1
#
_entry.id   AF-A0A2R7UGS5-F1
#
_cell.length_a   1.000
_cell.length_b   1.000
_cell.length_c   1.000
_cell.angle_alpha   90.00
_cell.angle_beta   90.00
_cell.angle_gamma   90.00
#
_symmetry.space_group_name_H-M   'P 1'
#
loop_
_entity.id
_entity.type
_entity.pdbx_description
1 polymer ?
#
loop_
_entity_poly.entity_id
_entity_poly.type
_entity_poly.pdbx_seq_one_letter_code
_entity_poly.pdbx_strand_id
1 'polypeptide(L)' 'LGVGVKYVDDRAGQTAATTYTMERYSVVDLLSFYKVNEHVRLNLDVKNVFNKGYDEGAFNNYVYPGAPRTVQAGVSYTF' A
#
# COMPACT_ATOMS: atom_id res chain seq x y z
N LEU A 1 -12.18 5.55 -11.47
CA LEU A 1 -11.54 4.30 -11.00
C LEU A 1 -10.09 4.33 -11.43
N GLY A 2 -9.18 4.01 -10.53
CA GLY A 2 -7.74 3.90 -10.73
C GLY A 2 -7.21 2.70 -9.96
N VAL A 3 -6.17 2.07 -10.50
CA VAL A 3 -5.49 0.95 -9.85
C VAL A 3 -4.01 1.31 -9.77
N GLY A 4 -3.44 1.20 -8.58
CA GLY A 4 -2.01 1.31 -8.33
C GLY A 4 -1.42 -0.07 -8.09
N VAL A 5 -0.29 -0.38 -8.73
CA VAL A 5 0.47 -1.61 -8.46
C VAL A 5 1.86 -1.21 -8.03
N LYS A 6 2.28 -1.66 -6.86
CA LYS A 6 3.63 -1.48 -6.33
C LYS A 6 4.32 -2.83 -6.31
N TYR A 7 5.34 -2.98 -7.16
CA TYR A 7 6.23 -4.14 -7.14
C TYR A 7 7.58 -3.73 -6.59
N VAL A 8 8.08 -4.49 -5.63
CA VAL A 8 9.42 -4.33 -5.07
C VAL A 8 10.11 -5.69 -5.16
N ASP A 9 11.19 -5.73 -5.92
CA ASP A 9 12.03 -6.92 -6.01
C ASP A 9 12.88 -7.10 -4.74
N ASP A 10 13.60 -8.21 -4.65
CA ASP A 10 14.40 -8.57 -3.49
C ASP A 10 15.36 -7.43 -3.11
N ARG A 11 15.33 -7.02 -1.84
CA ARG A 11 16.21 -5.95 -1.31
C ARG A 11 17.09 -6.52 -0.22
N ALA A 12 18.39 -6.22 -0.30
CA ALA A 12 19.31 -6.52 0.79
C ALA A 12 18.94 -5.67 2.01
N GLY A 13 18.58 -6.32 3.12
CA GLY A 13 18.21 -5.63 4.36
C GLY A 13 19.38 -4.99 5.10
N GLN A 14 20.63 -5.31 4.73
CA GLN A 14 21.86 -4.79 5.34
C GLN A 14 23.00 -4.64 4.30
N THR A 15 23.87 -3.66 4.52
CA THR A 15 25.10 -3.42 3.74
C THR A 15 26.28 -4.30 4.19
N ALA A 16 26.15 -5.02 5.31
CA ALA A 16 27.20 -5.89 5.85
C ALA A 16 26.67 -7.33 5.96
N ALA A 17 27.34 -8.26 5.27
CA ALA A 17 27.40 -9.73 5.37
C ALA A 17 26.44 -10.54 6.29
N THR A 18 25.18 -10.16 6.48
CA THR A 18 24.18 -10.95 7.23
C THR A 18 22.93 -11.21 6.40
N THR A 19 22.49 -12.46 6.51
CA THR A 19 21.69 -13.27 5.59
C THR A 19 20.19 -12.91 5.50
N TYR A 20 19.79 -11.70 5.89
CA TYR A 20 18.39 -11.28 5.85
C TYR A 20 18.05 -10.64 4.51
N THR A 21 17.45 -11.44 3.63
CA THR A 21 16.92 -10.98 2.34
C THR A 21 15.47 -10.56 2.56
N MET A 22 15.14 -9.30 2.30
CA MET A 22 13.75 -8.87 2.27
C MET A 22 13.14 -9.44 0.99
N GLU A 23 12.24 -10.40 1.14
CA GLU A 23 11.61 -11.07 -0.01
C GLU A 23 10.80 -10.06 -0.84
N ARG A 24 10.82 -10.26 -2.15
CA ARG A 24 10.01 -9.51 -3.10
C ARG A 24 8.54 -9.47 -2.68
N TYR A 25 7.95 -8.29 -2.81
CA TYR A 25 6.54 -8.10 -2.55
C TYR A 25 5.85 -7.34 -3.68
N SER A 26 4.56 -7.57 -3.77
CA SER A 26 3.69 -6.91 -4.74
C SER A 26 2.43 -6.54 -4.00
N VAL A 27 2.14 -5.26 -3.97
CA VAL A 27 0.98 -4.69 -3.30
C VAL A 27 0.13 -4.01 -4.37
N VAL A 28 -1.18 -4.22 -4.29
CA VAL A 28 -2.15 -3.61 -5.20
C VAL A 28 -3.05 -2.71 -4.38
N ASP A 29 -3.16 -1.47 -4.84
CA ASP A 29 -3.99 -0.43 -4.27
C ASP A 29 -5.11 -0.11 -5.26
N LEU A 30 -6.34 -0.02 -4.76
CA LEU A 30 -7.52 0.26 -5.54
C LEU A 30 -8.07 1.63 -5.13
N LEU A 31 -8.13 2.55 -6.09
CA LEU A 31 -8.76 3.85 -5.91
C LEU A 31 -10.05 3.90 -6.72
N SER A 32 -11.17 4.05 -6.05
CA SER A 32 -12.47 4.20 -6.68
C SER A 32 -13.13 5.50 -6.23
N PHE A 33 -13.93 6.08 -7.11
CA PHE A 33 -14.77 7.21 -6.76
C PHE A 33 -16.10 7.05 -7.46
N TYR A 34 -17.15 7.49 -6.80
CA TYR A 34 -18.51 7.46 -7.29
C TYR A 34 -19.12 8.84 -7.12
N LYS A 35 -19.55 9.46 -8.22
CA LYS A 35 -20.31 10.71 -8.18
C LYS A 35 -21.76 10.36 -7.95
N VAL A 36 -22.27 10.71 -6.77
CA VAL A 36 -23.70 10.51 -6.46
C VAL A 36 -24.49 11.57 -7.21
N ASN A 37 -24.11 12.83 -7.04
CA ASN A 37 -24.68 14.00 -7.73
C ASN A 37 -23.56 14.96 -8.15
N GLU A 38 -23.89 16.06 -8.86
CA GLU A 38 -22.90 17.09 -9.26
C GLU A 38 -22.15 17.70 -8.05
N HIS A 39 -22.82 17.76 -6.90
CA HIS A 39 -22.29 18.30 -5.66
C HIS A 39 -21.65 17.26 -4.74
N VAL A 40 -21.87 15.95 -4.95
CA VAL A 40 -21.47 14.91 -3.99
C VAL A 40 -20.65 13.82 -4.67
N ARG A 41 -19.41 13.63 -4.21
CA ARG A 41 -18.53 12.53 -4.63
C ARG A 41 -18.13 11.67 -3.43
N LEU A 42 -18.33 10.37 -3.56
CA LEU A 42 -17.76 9.37 -2.66
C LEU A 42 -16.41 8.92 -3.22
N ASN A 43 -15.40 8.86 -2.37
CA ASN A 43 -14.08 8.32 -2.69
C ASN A 43 -13.86 7.11 -1.79
N LEU A 44 -13.32 6.04 -2.37
CA LEU A 44 -12.97 4.81 -1.67
C LEU A 44 -11.60 4.37 -2.15
N ASP A 45 -10.64 4.44 -1.24
CA ASP A 45 -9.25 4.02 -1.41
C ASP A 45 -9.02 2.76 -0.56
N VAL A 46 -8.60 1.68 -1.21
CA VAL A 46 -8.29 0.40 -0.57
C VAL A 46 -6.84 0.08 -0.87
N LYS A 47 -5.97 0.23 0.14
CA LYS A 47 -4.56 -0.12 0.04
C LYS A 47 -4.32 -1.56 0.46
N ASN A 48 -3.38 -2.21 -0.19
CA ASN A 48 -3.04 -3.60 0.06
C ASN A 48 -4.28 -4.50 0.01
N VAL A 49 -4.96 -4.51 -1.13
CA VAL A 49 -6.25 -5.21 -1.35
C VAL A 49 -6.16 -6.69 -0.98
N PHE A 50 -5.02 -7.32 -1.25
CA PHE A 50 -4.75 -8.74 -0.95
C PHE A 50 -4.26 -9.01 0.48
N ASN A 51 -4.14 -7.97 1.32
CA ASN A 51 -3.64 -8.06 2.69
C ASN A 51 -2.31 -8.82 2.80
N LYS A 52 -1.39 -8.56 1.86
CA LYS A 52 -0.08 -9.18 1.85
C LYS A 52 0.74 -8.60 3.00
N GLY A 53 1.28 -9.47 3.87
CA GLY A 53 2.34 -9.09 4.79
C GLY A 53 3.62 -8.89 3.98
N TYR A 54 4.23 -7.72 4.11
CA TYR A 54 5.49 -7.41 3.46
C TYR A 54 6.30 -6.51 4.37
N ASP A 55 7.61 -6.49 4.16
CA ASP A 55 8.51 -5.67 4.95
C ASP A 55 8.88 -4.42 4.13
N GLU A 56 8.57 -3.24 4.65
CA GLU A 56 8.80 -1.97 3.96
C GLU A 56 10.28 -1.56 3.97
N GLY A 57 11.01 -1.94 5.01
CA GLY A 57 12.43 -1.72 5.15
C GLY A 57 13.01 -2.48 6.35
N ALA A 58 14.31 -2.67 6.33
CA ALA A 58 15.06 -3.18 7.47
C ALA A 58 16.15 -2.16 7.81
N PHE A 59 16.38 -1.95 9.11
CA PHE A 59 17.50 -1.16 9.58
C PHE A 59 18.18 -1.89 10.73
N ASN A 60 19.45 -2.23 10.54
CA ASN A 60 20.23 -3.04 11.48
C ASN A 60 19.54 -4.39 11.75
N ASN A 61 19.11 -4.66 12.99
CA ASN A 61 18.45 -5.90 13.40
C ASN A 61 16.91 -5.80 13.46
N TYR A 62 16.34 -4.69 12.97
CA TYR A 62 14.89 -4.43 13.02
C TYR A 62 14.30 -4.41 11.62
N VAL A 63 13.15 -5.08 11.50
CA VAL A 63 12.34 -5.13 10.28
C VAL A 63 11.10 -4.27 10.51
N TYR A 64 10.83 -3.35 9.58
CA TYR A 64 9.63 -2.53 9.59
C TYR A 64 8.58 -3.19 8.71
N PRO A 65 7.53 -3.79 9.31
CA PRO A 65 6.44 -4.35 8.54
C PRO A 65 5.69 -3.23 7.84
N GLY A 66 5.31 -3.49 6.60
CA GLY A 66 4.46 -2.61 5.82
C GLY A 66 3.04 -2.52 6.36
N ALA A 67 2.33 -1.49 5.93
CA ALA A 67 0.96 -1.28 6.40
C ALA A 67 0.05 -2.48 6.03
N PRO A 68 -0.77 -2.98 6.98
CA PRO A 68 -1.79 -3.97 6.67
C PRO A 68 -2.86 -3.36 5.75
N ARG A 69 -3.78 -4.20 5.26
CA ARG A 69 -4.89 -3.72 4.41
C ARG A 69 -5.61 -2.55 5.07
N THR A 70 -5.60 -1.42 4.37
CA THR A 70 -6.17 -0.16 4.85
C THR A 70 -7.29 0.27 3.92
N VAL A 71 -8.44 0.62 4.50
CA VAL A 71 -9.60 1.10 3.75
C VAL A 71 -9.91 2.52 4.20
N GLN A 72 -9.95 3.44 3.25
CA GLN A 72 -10.32 4.83 3.48
C GLN A 72 -11.51 5.19 2.60
N ALA A 73 -12.61 5.57 3.24
CA ALA A 73 -13.77 6.12 2.58
C ALA A 73 -13.86 7.62 2.89
N GLY A 74 -14.19 8.42 1.88
CA GLY A 74 -14.34 9.86 2.01
C GLY A 74 -15.53 10.37 1.23
N VAL A 75 -16.13 11.45 1.70
CA VAL A 75 -17.19 12.17 0.99
C VAL A 75 -16.69 13.57 0.71
N SER A 76 -16.76 13.99 -0.55
CA SER A 76 -16.44 15.35 -0.98
C SER A 76 -17.73 16.02 -1.42
N TYR A 77 -18.02 17.17 -0.83
CA TYR A 77 -19.10 18.04 -1.24
C TYR A 77 -18.54 19.28 -1.93
N THR A 78 -19.11 19.69 -3.05
CA THR A 78 -18.73 20.90 -3.78
C THR A 78 -19.97 21.76 -3.98
N PHE A 79 -19.86 23.05 -3.62
CA PHE A 79 -20.92 24.07 -3.74
C PHE A 79 -20.96 24.69 -5.14
#